data_AF-A0A7R8VM41-F1
#
_entry.id   AF-A0A7R8VM41-F1
#
_cell.length_a   1.000
_cell.length_b   1.000
_cell.length_c   1.000
_cell.angle_alpha   90.00
_cell.angle_beta   90.00
_cell.angle_gamma   90.00
#
_symmetry.space_group_name_H-M   'P 1'
#
loop_
_entity.id
_entity.type
_entity.pdbx_description
1 polymer ?
#
loop_
_entity_poly.entity_id
_entity_poly.type
_entity_poly.pdbx_seq_one_letter_code
_entity_poly.pdbx_strand_id
1 'polypeptide(L)' 'MNRKHVQEGYEQVQQALLDYTVNCYPHIQDKFTKLLMVMPEIHQMASRGEDHLYHKHCDGSAPTQTLLMEMLHAKRK' A
#
# COMPACT_ATOMS: atom_id res chain seq x y z
N MET A 1 -7.77 -17.75 5.10
CA MET A 1 -7.86 -16.29 4.91
C MET A 1 -9.33 -15.90 4.80
N ASN A 2 -9.81 -14.94 5.60
CA ASN A 2 -11.22 -14.57 5.63
C ASN A 2 -11.57 -13.61 4.49
N ARG A 3 -11.61 -14.15 3.25
CA ARG A 3 -11.79 -13.38 2.01
C ARG A 3 -13.04 -12.49 2.02
N LYS A 4 -14.13 -12.98 2.61
CA LYS A 4 -15.39 -12.24 2.74
C LYS A 4 -15.21 -10.96 3.56
N HIS A 5 -14.58 -11.06 4.74
CA HIS A 5 -14.35 -9.88 5.58
C HIS A 5 -13.38 -8.88 4.94
N VAL A 6 -12.38 -9.37 4.20
CA VAL A 6 -11.46 -8.48 3.45
C VAL A 6 -12.21 -7.71 2.37
N GLN A 7 -13.10 -8.39 1.62
CA GLN A 7 -13.91 -7.74 0.59
C GLN A 7 -14.88 -6.72 1.17
N GLU A 8 -15.60 -7.08 2.25
CA GLU A 8 -16.52 -6.18 2.94
C GLU A 8 -15.80 -4.94 3.49
N GLY A 9 -14.63 -5.12 4.09
CA GLY A 9 -13.79 -4.01 4.55
C GLY A 9 -13.30 -3.12 3.40
N TYR A 10 -12.91 -3.72 2.28
CA TYR A 10 -12.51 -2.98 1.08
C TYR A 10 -13.67 -2.11 0.56
N GLU A 11 -14.85 -2.68 0.39
CA GLU A 11 -16.05 -1.96 -0.08
C GLU A 11 -16.45 -0.83 0.87
N GLN A 12 -16.44 -1.09 2.18
CA GLN A 12 -16.78 -0.09 3.19
C GLN A 12 -15.82 1.11 3.14
N VAL A 13 -14.52 0.87 3.02
CA VAL A 13 -13.52 1.94 2.94
C VAL A 13 -13.61 2.70 1.62
N GLN A 14 -13.85 2.01 0.50
CA GLN A 14 -14.07 2.65 -0.81
C GLN A 14 -15.27 3.61 -0.74
N GLN A 15 -16.40 3.18 -0.16
CA GLN A 15 -17.58 4.03 -0.01
C GLN A 15 -17.30 5.25 0.87
N ALA A 16 -16.68 5.03 2.04
CA ALA A 16 -16.34 6.12 2.95
C ALA A 16 -15.39 7.15 2.30
N LEU A 17 -14.42 6.70 1.51
CA LEU A 17 -13.51 7.58 0.78
C LEU A 17 -14.25 8.35 -0.33
N LEU A 18 -15.13 7.69 -1.08
CA LEU A 18 -15.95 8.35 -2.10
C LEU A 18 -16.79 9.46 -1.47
N ASP A 19 -17.54 9.15 -0.42
CA ASP A 19 -18.38 10.10 0.31
C ASP A 19 -17.55 11.29 0.83
N TYR A 20 -16.39 11.01 1.43
CA TYR A 20 -15.48 12.05 1.90
C TYR A 20 -15.00 12.97 0.76
N THR A 21 -14.59 12.39 -0.37
CA THR A 21 -14.09 13.19 -1.50
C THR A 21 -15.17 14.06 -2.13
N VAL A 22 -16.39 13.57 -2.27
CA VAL A 22 -17.53 14.32 -2.83
C VAL A 22 -17.96 15.43 -1.87
N ASN A 23 -18.11 15.12 -0.59
CA ASN A 23 -18.64 16.08 0.39
C ASN A 23 -17.63 17.14 0.80
N CYS A 24 -16.35 16.79 0.93
CA CYS A 24 -15.33 17.72 1.41
C CYS A 24 -14.57 18.43 0.27
N TYR A 25 -14.60 17.90 -0.95
CA TYR A 25 -13.87 18.47 -2.10
C TYR A 25 -14.74 18.54 -3.37
N PRO A 26 -15.93 19.16 -3.33
CA PRO A 26 -16.85 19.18 -4.46
C PRO A 26 -16.30 19.90 -5.70
N HIS A 27 -15.30 20.77 -5.54
CA HIS A 27 -14.65 21.51 -6.63
C HIS A 27 -13.58 20.68 -7.36
N ILE A 28 -13.19 19.52 -6.83
CA ILE A 28 -12.18 18.64 -7.45
C ILE A 28 -12.90 17.48 -8.11
N GLN A 29 -13.15 17.59 -9.42
CA GLN A 29 -13.76 16.51 -10.19
C GLN A 29 -12.91 15.23 -10.11
N ASP A 30 -13.61 14.10 -9.96
CA ASP A 30 -13.05 12.74 -9.93
C ASP A 30 -11.94 12.54 -8.89
N LYS A 31 -11.97 13.28 -7.78
CA LYS A 31 -10.93 13.19 -6.73
C LYS A 31 -10.75 11.75 -6.21
N PHE A 32 -11.84 11.03 -6.01
CA PHE A 32 -11.80 9.61 -5.63
C PHE A 32 -10.97 8.77 -6.62
N THR A 33 -11.32 8.81 -7.90
CA THR A 33 -10.62 8.07 -8.96
C THR A 33 -9.16 8.49 -9.05
N LYS A 34 -8.87 9.80 -8.96
CA LYS A 34 -7.50 10.34 -8.97
C LYS A 34 -6.67 9.76 -7.82
N LEU A 35 -7.21 9.64 -6.61
CA LEU A 35 -6.51 9.01 -5.49
C LEU A 35 -6.24 7.52 -5.75
N LEU A 36 -7.21 6.79 -6.29
CA LEU A 36 -7.03 5.37 -6.61
C LEU A 36 -5.97 5.16 -7.70
N MET A 37 -5.86 6.06 -8.67
CA MET A 37 -4.83 5.98 -9.72
C MET A 37 -3.40 6.14 -9.19
N VAL A 38 -3.20 6.77 -8.03
CA VAL A 38 -1.88 6.87 -7.38
C VAL A 38 -1.47 5.55 -6.72
N MET A 39 -2.43 4.68 -6.36
CA MET A 39 -2.13 3.44 -5.63
C MET A 39 -1.17 2.52 -6.40
N PRO A 40 -1.35 2.22 -7.71
CA PRO A 40 -0.39 1.45 -8.48
C PRO A 40 1.04 2.02 -8.45
N GLU A 41 1.18 3.35 -8.50
CA GLU A 41 2.48 4.01 -8.44
C GLU A 41 3.17 3.81 -7.09
N ILE A 42 2.41 3.93 -5.99
CA ILE A 42 2.91 3.64 -4.63
C ILE A 42 3.34 2.18 -4.52
N HIS A 43 2.55 1.24 -5.03
CA HIS A 43 2.91 -0.18 -5.03
C HIS A 43 4.19 -0.45 -5.80
N GLN A 44 4.34 0.16 -6.98
CA GLN A 44 5.55 0.03 -7.78
C GLN A 44 6.78 0.60 -7.06
N MET A 45 6.63 1.75 -6.42
CA MET A 45 7.70 2.38 -5.63
C MET A 45 8.09 1.51 -4.43
N ALA A 46 7.10 0.98 -3.69
CA ALA A 46 7.34 0.08 -2.57
C ALA A 46 8.06 -1.19 -3.01
N SER A 47 7.66 -1.81 -4.13
CA SER A 47 8.33 -2.98 -4.70
C SER A 47 9.80 -2.70 -4.99
N ARG A 48 10.14 -1.58 -5.63
CA ARG A 48 11.53 -1.20 -5.88
C ARG A 48 12.30 -0.95 -4.57
N GLY A 49 11.64 -0.37 -3.57
CA GLY A 49 12.23 -0.17 -2.25
C GLY A 49 12.54 -1.49 -1.54
N GLU A 50 11.66 -2.47 -1.63
CA GLU A 50 11.84 -3.83 -1.11
C GLU A 50 13.02 -4.54 -1.79
N ASP A 51 13.14 -4.44 -3.11
CA ASP A 51 14.27 -5.01 -3.86
C ASP A 51 15.59 -4.34 -3.49
N HIS A 52 15.61 -3.02 -3.40
CA HIS A 52 16.80 -2.28 -2.97
C HIS A 52 17.23 -2.64 -1.55
N LEU A 53 16.26 -2.76 -0.62
CA LEU A 53 16.53 -3.15 0.75
C LEU A 53 17.07 -4.59 0.82
N TYR A 54 16.52 -5.49 0.02
CA TYR A 54 17.00 -6.87 -0.08
C TYR A 54 18.44 -6.94 -0.59
N HIS A 55 18.78 -6.18 -1.64
CA HIS A 55 20.16 -6.08 -2.13
C HIS A 55 21.12 -5.61 -1.02
N LYS A 56 20.77 -4.53 -0.31
CA LYS A 56 21.58 -4.04 0.82
C LYS A 56 21.76 -5.08 1.92
N HIS A 57 20.72 -5.88 2.18
CA HIS A 57 20.80 -6.99 3.14
C HIS A 57 21.78 -8.08 2.69
N CYS A 58 21.73 -8.52 1.43
CA CYS A 58 22.69 -9.47 0.86
C CYS A 58 24.13 -8.95 0.93
N ASP A 59 24.32 -7.64 0.77
CA ASP A 59 25.61 -6.97 0.89
C ASP A 59 26.07 -6.78 2.35
N GLY A 60 25.29 -7.23 3.34
CA GLY A 60 25.60 -7.07 4.77
C GLY A 60 25.48 -5.63 5.29
N SER A 61 24.92 -4.73 4.49
CA SER A 61 24.85 -3.28 4.79
C SER A 61 23.52 -2.85 5.43
N ALA A 62 22.58 -3.78 5.64
CA ALA A 62 21.27 -3.51 6.26
C ALA A 62 21.17 -4.06 7.70
N PRO A 63 20.58 -3.30 8.65
CA PRO A 63 20.26 -3.80 9.99
C PRO A 63 19.29 -4.98 9.94
N THR A 64 19.61 -6.09 10.60
CA THR A 64 18.86 -7.37 10.46
C THR A 64 17.79 -7.58 11.52
N GLN A 65 17.91 -6.98 12.70
CA GLN A 65 16.96 -7.12 13.82
C GLN A 65 15.93 -5.99 13.82
N THR A 66 15.19 -5.85 12.71
CA THR A 66 14.15 -4.83 12.57
C THR A 66 12.87 -5.45 12.04
N LEU A 67 11.72 -4.90 12.46
CA LEU A 67 10.41 -5.30 11.94
C LEU A 67 10.36 -5.21 10.41
N LEU A 68 11.03 -4.22 9.82
CA LEU A 68 11.10 -4.06 8.37
C LEU A 68 11.74 -5.27 7.68
N MET A 69 12.82 -5.82 8.25
CA MET A 69 13.47 -7.02 7.72
C MET A 69 12.65 -8.28 7.98
N GLU A 70 11.97 -8.39 9.12
CA GLU A 70 11.02 -9.47 9.40
C GLU A 70 9.92 -9.52 8.33
N MET A 71 9.35 -8.34 7.99
CA MET A 71 8.34 -8.20 6.95
C MET A 71 8.89 -8.53 5.56
N LEU A 72 10.12 -8.09 5.24
CA LEU A 72 10.79 -8.40 3.98
C LEU A 72 11.00 -9.91 3.79
N HIS A 73 11.42 -10.62 4.84
CA HIS A 73 11.57 -12.07 4.82
C HIS A 73 10.24 -12.81 4.69
N ALA A 74 9.18 -12.33 5.37
CA ALA A 74 7.86 -12.95 5.31
C ALA A 74 7.24 -12.92 3.91
N LYS A 75 7.50 -11.88 3.11
CA LYS A 75 7.04 -11.77 1.72
C LYS A 75 7.74 -12.72 0.74
N ARG A 76 8.92 -13.23 1.09
CA ARG A 76 9.76 -14.08 0.22
C ARG A 76 9.74 -15.56 0.63
N LYS A 77 8.85 -15.95 1.55
CA LYS A 77 8.51 -17.35 1.86
C LYS A 77 7.34 -17.81 1.00
#